data_AF-A0A953FZK1-F1
#
_entry.id   AF-A0A953FZK1-F1
#
_cell.length_a   1.000
_cell.length_b   1.000
_cell.length_c   1.000
_cell.angle_alpha   90.00
_cell.angle_beta   90.00
_cell.angle_gamma   90.00
#
_symmetry.space_group_name_H-M   'P 1'
#
loop_
_entity.id
_entity.type
_entity.pdbx_description
1 polymer ?
#
loop_
_entity_poly.entity_id
_entity_poly.type
_entity_poly.pdbx_seq_one_letter_code
_entity_poly.pdbx_strand_id
1 'polypeptide(L)'
;MNDKTRLFARKLSVNSALQVIAPSRSLQVIPASLLKRAQRTLENLQFKVKIDQDELALKASNSASIASRIRSIHNAFETAEVDGIITALGGYSANQLLGKIDFDLIRAHPKIFCGYSDITVLANAIFAKTGLVTYYGPHFSCFGVENLSPENTDYFLRAVRELGPYRFIPSGRTTDQKWLHLDRPLSYEPSHPYLALQPGKARGRIVGGHLGSLLLLHGTEFMPSLTGAILFLEADDSTSPAAFDRELQSLLYQPGAEALHGLIIGRFQRASMMSVDLLKEIVGTKPELQNLPVAANVDFGHTFPMYTFPIGGDVEVEISDQEVSITIVAH
;
A
#
# COMPACT_ATOMS: atom_id res chain seq x y z
N MET A 1 6.62 -22.14 -0.32
CA MET A 1 7.59 -21.66 0.68
C MET A 1 6.87 -21.56 2.00
N ASN A 2 7.43 -22.06 3.10
CA ASN A 2 6.79 -21.92 4.42
C ASN A 2 6.83 -20.44 4.84
N ASP A 3 5.74 -19.96 5.44
CA ASP A 3 5.68 -18.61 5.99
C ASP A 3 6.76 -18.43 7.05
N LYS A 4 7.61 -17.40 6.88
CA LYS A 4 8.57 -17.01 7.90
C LYS A 4 7.82 -16.50 9.13
N THR A 5 8.40 -16.67 10.31
CA THR A 5 7.90 -16.05 11.55
C THR A 5 7.73 -14.55 11.32
N ARG A 6 6.52 -14.04 11.59
CA ARG A 6 6.17 -12.63 11.41
C ARG A 6 6.91 -11.77 12.44
N LEU A 7 7.45 -10.64 11.96
CA LEU A 7 8.13 -9.63 12.76
C LEU A 7 7.31 -8.34 12.66
N PHE A 8 6.89 -7.82 13.81
CA PHE A 8 6.19 -6.54 13.88
C PHE A 8 7.18 -5.47 14.35
N ALA A 9 7.32 -4.40 13.58
CA ALA A 9 8.14 -3.27 13.99
C ALA A 9 7.54 -2.59 15.22
N ARG A 10 8.39 -1.91 16.00
CA ARG A 10 7.93 -1.05 17.09
C ARG A 10 7.03 0.05 16.52
N LYS A 11 5.87 0.28 17.15
CA LYS A 11 4.99 1.40 16.83
C LYS A 11 5.69 2.74 17.06
N LEU A 12 5.40 3.71 16.21
CA LEU A 12 5.92 5.06 16.30
C LEU A 12 5.22 5.82 17.42
N SER A 13 5.93 6.76 18.02
CA SER A 13 5.43 7.64 19.07
C SER A 13 5.66 9.10 18.69
N VAL A 14 5.27 10.00 19.59
CA VAL A 14 5.69 11.39 19.56
C VAL A 14 7.21 11.45 19.43
N ASN A 15 7.69 12.33 18.54
CA ASN A 15 9.09 12.56 18.19
C ASN A 15 9.81 11.40 17.50
N SER A 16 9.12 10.34 17.07
CA SER A 16 9.73 9.30 16.25
C SER A 16 10.29 9.89 14.95
N ALA A 17 11.47 9.43 14.56
CA ALA A 17 12.16 9.85 13.36
C ALA A 17 11.69 9.06 12.14
N LEU A 18 11.13 9.76 11.17
CA LEU A 18 10.74 9.22 9.86
C LEU A 18 11.79 9.56 8.82
N GLN A 19 12.47 8.54 8.29
CA GLN A 19 13.35 8.69 7.14
C GLN A 19 12.54 8.64 5.85
N VAL A 20 12.66 9.67 5.02
CA VAL A 20 12.11 9.70 3.67
C VAL A 20 13.14 9.12 2.70
N ILE A 21 12.73 8.13 1.91
CA ILE A 21 13.55 7.52 0.86
C ILE A 21 12.82 7.51 -0.48
N ALA A 22 13.53 7.52 -1.61
CA ALA A 22 12.96 7.54 -2.96
C ALA A 22 13.32 6.28 -3.77
N PRO A 23 12.84 5.08 -3.37
CA PRO A 23 13.23 3.83 -4.01
C PRO A 23 12.61 3.62 -5.40
N SER A 24 11.68 4.48 -5.80
CA SER A 24 11.12 4.52 -7.16
C SER A 24 11.45 5.85 -7.85
N ARG A 25 10.50 6.78 -8.00
CA ARG A 25 10.77 8.12 -8.55
C ARG A 25 11.52 8.99 -7.54
N SER A 26 12.43 9.83 -8.03
CA SER A 26 13.21 10.77 -7.22
C SER A 26 12.32 11.84 -6.58
N LEU A 27 12.69 12.33 -5.40
CA LEU A 27 12.05 13.48 -4.75
C LEU A 27 12.01 14.74 -5.64
N GLN A 28 12.95 14.90 -6.58
CA GLN A 28 12.97 16.06 -7.48
C GLN A 28 11.76 16.15 -8.43
N VAL A 29 11.04 15.05 -8.69
CA VAL A 29 9.83 15.10 -9.53
C VAL A 29 8.65 15.73 -8.78
N ILE A 30 8.77 15.87 -7.46
CA ILE A 30 7.75 16.36 -6.56
C ILE A 30 7.92 17.88 -6.42
N PRO A 31 6.87 18.69 -6.62
CA PRO A 31 6.99 20.14 -6.48
C PRO A 31 7.56 20.53 -5.12
N ALA A 32 8.53 21.46 -5.11
CA ALA A 32 9.20 21.88 -3.87
C ALA A 32 8.25 22.44 -2.81
N SER A 33 7.16 23.10 -3.23
CA SER A 33 6.09 23.55 -2.33
C SER A 33 5.37 22.38 -1.67
N LEU A 34 5.09 21.31 -2.42
CA LEU A 34 4.47 20.08 -1.92
C LEU A 34 5.38 19.38 -0.90
N LEU A 35 6.67 19.26 -1.19
CA LEU A 35 7.66 18.68 -0.26
C LEU A 35 7.71 19.44 1.08
N LYS A 36 7.77 20.78 1.03
CA LYS A 36 7.77 21.62 2.23
C LYS A 36 6.50 21.47 3.05
N ARG A 37 5.34 21.39 2.39
CA ARG A 37 4.06 21.14 3.07
C ARG A 37 4.03 19.74 3.69
N ALA A 38 4.49 18.71 2.97
CA ALA A 38 4.54 17.34 3.46
C ALA A 38 5.37 17.22 4.73
N GLN A 39 6.56 17.82 4.74
CA GLN A 39 7.41 17.88 5.91
C GLN A 39 6.69 18.56 7.08
N ARG A 40 6.13 19.76 6.86
CA ARG A 40 5.41 20.50 7.89
C ARG A 40 4.21 19.72 8.45
N THR A 41 3.45 19.05 7.59
CA THR A 41 2.30 18.23 8.01
C THR A 41 2.77 17.10 8.93
N LEU A 42 3.79 16.34 8.56
CA LEU A 42 4.32 15.27 9.41
C LEU A 42 4.95 15.78 10.71
N GLU A 43 5.63 16.93 10.68
CA GLU A 43 6.17 17.59 11.88
C GLU A 43 5.04 18.06 12.82
N ASN A 44 3.94 18.59 12.27
CA ASN A 44 2.74 18.94 13.05
C ASN A 44 2.07 17.71 13.66
N LEU A 45 2.19 16.54 13.02
CA LEU A 45 1.80 15.25 13.60
C LEU A 45 2.81 14.73 14.62
N GLN A 46 3.82 15.53 14.98
CA GLN A 46 4.87 15.23 15.96
C GLN A 46 5.87 14.15 15.52
N PHE A 47 6.16 14.03 14.23
CA PHE A 47 7.30 13.25 13.74
C PHE A 47 8.53 14.14 13.51
N LYS A 48 9.72 13.55 13.60
CA LYS A 48 10.96 14.18 13.12
C LYS A 48 11.26 13.68 11.71
N VAL A 49 11.07 14.53 10.70
CA VAL A 49 11.28 14.14 9.30
C VAL A 49 12.76 14.29 8.93
N LYS A 50 13.35 13.23 8.38
CA LYS A 50 14.72 13.23 7.83
C LYS A 50 14.65 12.94 6.33
N ILE A 51 15.39 13.72 5.54
CA ILE A 51 15.46 13.57 4.08
C ILE A 51 16.94 13.65 3.70
N ASP A 52 17.46 12.61 3.03
CA ASP A 52 18.84 12.59 2.57
C ASP A 52 18.98 13.40 1.28
N GLN A 53 20.05 14.21 1.17
CA GLN A 53 20.26 15.06 -0.01
C GLN A 53 20.59 14.25 -1.27
N ASP A 54 21.17 13.05 -1.12
CA ASP A 54 21.49 12.15 -2.24
C ASP A 54 20.23 11.62 -2.95
N GLU A 55 19.06 11.67 -2.29
CA GLU A 55 17.76 11.31 -2.89
C GLU A 55 17.28 12.31 -3.96
N LEU A 56 17.93 13.48 -4.02
CA LEU A 56 17.68 14.53 -4.98
C LEU A 56 18.48 14.31 -6.27
N ALA A 57 19.07 13.14 -6.58
CA ALA A 57 19.73 12.94 -7.87
C ALA A 57 18.71 12.62 -9.00
N LEU A 58 18.62 13.49 -10.02
CA LEU A 58 17.82 13.23 -11.23
C LEU A 58 18.61 12.53 -12.33
N LYS A 59 17.95 11.59 -13.01
CA LYS A 59 18.35 11.05 -14.32
C LYS A 59 17.19 11.22 -15.29
N ALA A 60 17.45 11.03 -16.59
CA ALA A 60 16.41 11.04 -17.63
C ALA A 60 15.23 10.09 -17.33
N SER A 61 15.46 9.03 -16.54
CA SER A 61 14.44 8.07 -16.09
C SER A 61 13.59 8.54 -14.91
N ASN A 62 13.72 9.79 -14.44
CA ASN A 62 13.02 10.34 -13.27
C ASN A 62 13.26 9.55 -11.95
N SER A 63 14.31 8.72 -11.90
CA SER A 63 14.69 7.88 -10.76
C SER A 63 16.20 7.96 -10.53
N ALA A 64 16.61 7.81 -9.27
CA ALA A 64 18.02 7.73 -8.89
C ALA A 64 18.66 6.39 -9.32
N SER A 65 19.99 6.32 -9.26
CA SER A 65 20.70 5.07 -9.58
C SER A 65 20.31 3.94 -8.62
N ILE A 66 20.36 2.68 -9.08
CA ILE A 66 20.10 1.51 -8.24
C ILE A 66 21.01 1.54 -6.99
N ALA A 67 22.30 1.82 -7.16
CA ALA A 67 23.25 1.87 -6.04
C ALA A 67 22.87 2.92 -4.99
N SER A 68 22.40 4.10 -5.42
CA SER A 68 21.94 5.15 -4.49
C SER A 68 20.71 4.72 -3.72
N ARG A 69 19.70 4.18 -4.43
CA ARG A 69 18.45 3.72 -3.81
C ARG A 69 18.66 2.55 -2.84
N ILE A 70 19.55 1.62 -3.17
CA ILE A 70 19.93 0.53 -2.26
C ILE A 70 20.61 1.07 -1.00
N ARG A 71 21.62 1.93 -1.15
CA ARG A 71 22.30 2.55 -0.01
C ARG A 71 21.33 3.31 0.88
N SER A 72 20.38 4.04 0.30
CA SER A 72 19.33 4.75 1.04
C SER A 72 18.46 3.82 1.87
N ILE A 73 17.97 2.72 1.27
CA ILE A 73 17.20 1.69 1.97
C ILE A 73 18.02 1.11 3.12
N HIS A 74 19.27 0.69 2.86
CA HIS A 74 20.13 0.08 3.88
C HIS A 74 20.44 1.04 5.02
N ASN A 75 20.83 2.28 4.72
CA ASN A 75 21.07 3.31 5.73
C ASN A 75 19.81 3.57 6.58
N ALA A 76 18.63 3.65 5.96
CA ALA A 76 17.38 3.89 6.68
C ALA A 76 17.04 2.75 7.68
N PHE A 77 17.32 1.50 7.31
CA PHE A 77 17.15 0.35 8.21
C PHE A 77 18.26 0.27 9.27
N GLU A 78 19.53 0.50 8.92
CA GLU A 78 20.66 0.36 9.84
C GLU A 78 20.76 1.50 10.87
N THR A 79 20.39 2.72 10.50
CA THR A 79 20.56 3.92 11.36
C THR A 79 19.69 3.85 12.61
N ALA A 80 20.28 3.72 13.79
CA ALA A 80 19.56 3.51 15.06
C ALA A 80 18.55 4.62 15.39
N GLU A 81 18.82 5.87 14.99
CA GLU A 81 17.96 7.03 15.22
C GLU A 81 16.83 7.18 14.18
N VAL A 82 16.58 6.18 13.33
CA VAL A 82 15.42 6.13 12.44
C VAL A 82 14.42 5.13 13.04
N ASP A 83 13.20 5.57 13.31
CA ASP A 83 12.15 4.72 13.89
C ASP A 83 11.22 4.15 12.81
N GLY A 84 11.05 4.87 11.70
CA GLY A 84 10.21 4.46 10.58
C GLY A 84 10.69 5.02 9.24
N ILE A 85 10.27 4.39 8.17
CA ILE A 85 10.67 4.67 6.79
C ILE A 85 9.40 4.95 5.98
N ILE A 86 9.36 6.09 5.32
CA ILE A 86 8.27 6.46 4.41
C ILE A 86 8.84 6.75 3.02
N THR A 87 8.16 6.23 2.00
CA THR A 87 8.60 6.40 0.62
C THR A 87 8.15 7.75 0.05
N ALA A 88 9.02 8.37 -0.75
CA ALA A 88 8.81 9.69 -1.33
C ALA A 88 7.58 9.76 -2.24
N LEU A 89 7.52 8.82 -3.19
CA LEU A 89 6.49 8.65 -4.22
C LEU A 89 6.62 7.23 -4.82
N GLY A 90 5.57 6.75 -5.49
CA GLY A 90 5.60 5.56 -6.33
C GLY A 90 6.36 5.78 -7.65
N GLY A 91 6.11 4.91 -8.64
CA GLY A 91 6.78 4.96 -9.94
C GLY A 91 6.69 3.63 -10.68
N TYR A 92 7.81 3.13 -11.21
CA TYR A 92 7.85 1.94 -12.08
C TYR A 92 9.15 1.13 -11.96
N SER A 93 9.94 1.37 -10.93
CA SER A 93 11.35 0.91 -10.91
C SER A 93 11.83 0.36 -9.58
N ALA A 94 10.93 0.22 -8.60
CA ALA A 94 11.26 -0.37 -7.32
C ALA A 94 11.68 -1.84 -7.44
N ASN A 95 11.12 -2.58 -8.41
CA ASN A 95 11.48 -3.97 -8.69
C ASN A 95 12.95 -4.18 -9.11
N GLN A 96 13.61 -3.18 -9.69
CA GLN A 96 15.04 -3.24 -10.05
C GLN A 96 15.96 -3.46 -8.84
N LEU A 97 15.45 -3.18 -7.64
CA LEU A 97 16.22 -3.22 -6.39
C LEU A 97 16.24 -4.62 -5.76
N LEU A 98 15.26 -5.47 -6.05
CA LEU A 98 15.01 -6.71 -5.30
C LEU A 98 16.24 -7.62 -5.18
N GLY A 99 16.94 -7.86 -6.28
CA GLY A 99 18.15 -8.70 -6.30
C GLY A 99 19.41 -8.06 -5.68
N LYS A 100 19.30 -6.88 -5.06
CA LYS A 100 20.42 -6.15 -4.45
C LYS A 100 20.14 -5.71 -3.01
N ILE A 101 18.93 -5.95 -2.51
CA ILE A 101 18.59 -5.67 -1.12
C ILE A 101 19.19 -6.77 -0.25
N ASP A 102 20.05 -6.38 0.68
CA ASP A 102 20.38 -7.19 1.85
C ASP A 102 19.15 -7.32 2.76
N PHE A 103 18.44 -8.44 2.64
CA PHE A 103 17.25 -8.73 3.45
C PHE A 103 17.60 -9.20 4.87
N ASP A 104 18.81 -9.68 5.12
CA ASP A 104 19.25 -10.07 6.46
C ASP A 104 19.50 -8.81 7.31
N LEU A 105 20.07 -7.75 6.71
CA LEU A 105 20.14 -6.42 7.31
C LEU A 105 18.75 -5.91 7.68
N ILE A 106 17.77 -5.97 6.77
CA ILE A 106 16.40 -5.52 7.06
C ILE A 106 15.79 -6.35 8.21
N ARG A 107 16.00 -7.67 8.20
CA ARG A 107 15.48 -8.56 9.25
C ARG A 107 16.10 -8.27 10.62
N ALA A 108 17.38 -7.89 10.67
CA ALA A 108 18.09 -7.54 11.91
C ALA A 108 17.64 -6.19 12.48
N HIS A 109 17.09 -5.30 11.64
CA HIS A 109 16.69 -3.94 12.02
C HIS A 109 15.20 -3.66 11.70
N PRO A 110 14.24 -4.37 12.32
CA PRO A 110 12.83 -4.23 11.98
C PRO A 110 12.30 -2.82 12.30
N LYS A 111 11.82 -2.12 11.28
CA LYS A 111 11.23 -0.78 11.36
C LYS A 111 9.99 -0.68 10.49
N ILE A 112 9.12 0.27 10.80
CA ILE A 112 7.96 0.56 9.94
C ILE A 112 8.46 0.95 8.56
N PHE A 113 7.89 0.36 7.51
CA PHE A 113 8.13 0.72 6.12
C PHE A 113 6.78 0.96 5.43
N CYS A 114 6.56 2.18 4.91
CA CYS A 114 5.26 2.61 4.37
C CYS A 114 5.35 3.17 2.94
N GLY A 115 4.43 2.71 2.10
CA GLY A 115 4.19 3.23 0.75
C GLY A 115 3.16 2.41 -0.01
N TYR A 116 2.68 2.93 -1.13
CA TYR A 116 1.72 2.24 -2.00
C TYR A 116 2.16 2.24 -3.47
N SER A 117 1.30 1.80 -4.39
CA SER A 117 1.56 1.79 -5.84
C SER A 117 2.76 0.91 -6.19
N ASP A 118 3.78 1.41 -6.88
CA ASP A 118 5.04 0.67 -7.19
C ASP A 118 5.74 0.11 -5.92
N ILE A 119 5.53 0.73 -4.76
CA ILE A 119 6.14 0.30 -3.50
C ILE A 119 5.54 -1.02 -3.00
N THR A 120 4.39 -1.45 -3.54
CA THR A 120 3.85 -2.81 -3.35
C THR A 120 4.89 -3.89 -3.63
N VAL A 121 5.78 -3.67 -4.62
CA VAL A 121 6.90 -4.58 -4.91
C VAL A 121 7.78 -4.77 -3.66
N LEU A 122 8.24 -3.67 -3.06
CA LEU A 122 9.16 -3.71 -1.93
C LEU A 122 8.46 -4.17 -0.65
N ALA A 123 7.25 -3.68 -0.38
CA ALA A 123 6.49 -4.04 0.81
C ALA A 123 6.26 -5.56 0.90
N ASN A 124 5.79 -6.17 -0.19
CA ASN A 124 5.55 -7.62 -0.23
C ASN A 124 6.85 -8.42 -0.25
N ALA A 125 7.88 -7.96 -0.96
CA ALA A 125 9.17 -8.64 -0.99
C ALA A 125 9.88 -8.61 0.37
N ILE A 126 9.90 -7.47 1.06
CA ILE A 126 10.43 -7.35 2.43
C ILE A 126 9.70 -8.34 3.33
N PHE A 127 8.36 -8.36 3.29
CA PHE A 127 7.58 -9.30 4.08
C PHE A 127 7.94 -10.76 3.74
N ALA A 128 7.93 -11.14 2.46
CA ALA A 128 8.25 -12.52 2.03
C ALA A 128 9.65 -12.97 2.45
N LYS A 129 10.65 -12.08 2.32
CA LYS A 129 12.06 -12.40 2.58
C LYS A 129 12.44 -12.31 4.05
N THR A 130 11.74 -11.51 4.85
CA THR A 130 12.16 -11.22 6.24
C THR A 130 11.11 -11.56 7.29
N GLY A 131 9.85 -11.75 6.92
CA GLY A 131 8.71 -11.81 7.83
C GLY A 131 8.30 -10.45 8.42
N LEU A 132 9.03 -9.37 8.13
CA LEU A 132 8.71 -8.02 8.60
C LEU A 132 7.40 -7.53 7.99
N VAL A 133 6.42 -7.25 8.85
CA VAL A 133 5.18 -6.60 8.47
C VAL A 133 5.50 -5.18 8.02
N THR A 134 5.04 -4.85 6.81
CA THR A 134 5.18 -3.53 6.20
C THR A 134 3.80 -2.90 6.02
N TYR A 135 3.70 -1.68 5.52
CA TYR A 135 2.42 -0.98 5.41
C TYR A 135 2.19 -0.49 3.98
N TYR A 136 1.04 -0.87 3.43
CA TYR A 136 0.42 -0.14 2.34
C TYR A 136 -0.16 1.14 2.93
N GLY A 137 0.23 2.29 2.40
CA GLY A 137 -0.22 3.57 2.92
C GLY A 137 0.39 4.77 2.20
N PRO A 138 0.08 6.00 2.65
CA PRO A 138 0.47 7.22 1.96
C PRO A 138 1.99 7.32 1.81
N HIS A 139 2.42 7.85 0.66
CA HIS A 139 3.78 8.35 0.49
C HIS A 139 3.98 9.64 1.27
N PHE A 140 5.24 10.03 1.46
CA PHE A 140 5.61 11.34 2.01
C PHE A 140 4.90 12.48 1.27
N SER A 141 4.90 12.45 -0.07
CA SER A 141 4.28 13.51 -0.88
C SER A 141 2.78 13.69 -0.66
N CYS A 142 2.06 12.64 -0.24
CA CYS A 142 0.63 12.72 0.02
C CYS A 142 0.33 13.71 1.16
N PHE A 143 1.20 13.81 2.17
CA PHE A 143 1.04 14.73 3.30
C PHE A 143 1.22 16.21 2.91
N GLY A 144 1.70 16.49 1.70
CA GLY A 144 1.79 17.86 1.18
C GLY A 144 0.51 18.35 0.52
N VAL A 145 -0.46 17.47 0.29
CA VAL A 145 -1.70 17.78 -0.42
C VAL A 145 -2.59 18.67 0.45
N GLU A 146 -3.06 19.78 -0.12
CA GLU A 146 -3.94 20.71 0.57
C GLU A 146 -5.38 20.17 0.63
N ASN A 147 -6.03 20.35 1.78
CA ASN A 147 -7.34 19.76 2.08
C ASN A 147 -7.35 18.23 1.94
N LEU A 148 -6.27 17.56 2.33
CA LEU A 148 -6.28 16.11 2.47
C LEU A 148 -7.28 15.71 3.56
N SER A 149 -8.11 14.71 3.27
CA SER A 149 -9.17 14.26 4.18
C SER A 149 -8.55 13.80 5.51
N PRO A 150 -9.14 14.16 6.66
CA PRO A 150 -8.63 13.74 7.97
C PRO A 150 -8.45 12.23 8.10
N GLU A 151 -9.32 11.45 7.46
CA GLU A 151 -9.31 9.99 7.44
C GLU A 151 -7.99 9.43 6.88
N ASN A 152 -7.38 10.05 5.87
CA ASN A 152 -6.05 9.63 5.39
C ASN A 152 -5.01 9.62 6.53
N THR A 153 -5.01 10.68 7.33
CA THR A 153 -4.05 10.85 8.40
C THR A 153 -4.42 9.97 9.60
N ASP A 154 -5.70 9.86 9.92
CA ASP A 154 -6.20 9.03 11.01
C ASP A 154 -5.80 7.56 10.81
N TYR A 155 -6.13 6.96 9.66
CA TYR A 155 -5.79 5.55 9.41
C TYR A 155 -4.28 5.30 9.29
N PHE A 156 -3.51 6.27 8.78
CA PHE A 156 -2.05 6.19 8.84
C PHE A 156 -1.57 6.12 10.29
N LEU A 157 -2.04 7.03 11.16
CA LEU A 157 -1.64 7.07 12.57
C LEU A 157 -2.10 5.83 13.34
N ARG A 158 -3.31 5.30 13.07
CA ARG A 158 -3.78 4.03 13.64
C ARG A 158 -2.81 2.90 13.34
N ALA A 159 -2.48 2.72 12.07
CA ALA A 159 -1.58 1.65 11.64
C ALA A 159 -0.18 1.76 12.26
N VAL A 160 0.37 2.97 12.34
CA VAL A 160 1.78 3.15 12.75
C VAL A 160 1.97 3.43 14.25
N ARG A 161 0.93 3.84 14.99
CA ARG A 161 1.03 4.20 16.42
C ARG A 161 0.23 3.29 17.35
N GLU A 162 -0.91 2.76 16.91
CA GLU A 162 -1.79 1.99 17.78
C GLU A 162 -1.36 0.51 17.83
N LEU A 163 -1.63 -0.16 18.95
CA LEU A 163 -1.45 -1.62 19.08
C LEU A 163 -2.76 -2.39 18.91
N GLY A 164 -3.89 -1.72 19.12
CA GLY A 164 -5.21 -2.32 19.08
C GLY A 164 -5.75 -2.49 17.66
N PRO A 165 -6.78 -3.32 17.49
CA PRO A 165 -7.46 -3.46 16.21
C PRO A 165 -8.15 -2.16 15.80
N TYR A 166 -8.25 -1.93 14.50
CA TYR A 166 -9.03 -0.80 13.95
C TYR A 166 -9.86 -1.24 12.75
N ARG A 167 -11.08 -0.71 12.68
CA ARG A 167 -12.06 -1.04 11.65
C ARG A 167 -12.07 0.01 10.56
N PHE A 168 -12.17 -0.43 9.30
CA PHE A 168 -12.41 0.46 8.18
C PHE A 168 -13.88 0.89 8.17
N ILE A 169 -14.08 2.20 8.26
CA ILE A 169 -15.38 2.86 8.15
C ILE A 169 -15.40 3.60 6.81
N PRO A 170 -16.42 3.40 5.95
CA PRO A 170 -16.53 4.13 4.70
C PRO A 170 -16.39 5.63 4.91
N SER A 171 -15.50 6.26 4.16
CA SER A 171 -15.18 7.68 4.31
C SER A 171 -16.35 8.63 3.99
N GLY A 172 -17.34 8.15 3.23
CA GLY A 172 -18.47 8.93 2.75
C GLY A 172 -18.12 9.98 1.70
N ARG A 173 -16.84 10.12 1.33
CA ARG A 173 -16.34 11.11 0.37
C ARG A 173 -15.19 10.53 -0.46
N THR A 174 -15.04 10.97 -1.69
CA THR A 174 -13.93 10.56 -2.54
C THR A 174 -13.43 11.70 -3.42
N THR A 175 -12.19 11.59 -3.87
CA THR A 175 -11.64 12.41 -4.95
C THR A 175 -10.61 11.61 -5.74
N ASP A 176 -10.61 11.86 -7.05
CA ASP A 176 -9.71 11.26 -8.04
C ASP A 176 -8.98 12.39 -8.82
N GLN A 177 -8.77 13.53 -8.16
CA GLN A 177 -8.04 14.64 -8.77
C GLN A 177 -6.54 14.33 -8.83
N LYS A 178 -5.91 14.69 -9.95
CA LYS A 178 -4.44 14.62 -10.13
C LYS A 178 -3.75 15.60 -9.19
N TRP A 179 -3.38 15.12 -8.01
CA TRP A 179 -2.95 15.93 -6.86
C TRP A 179 -1.48 16.34 -6.91
N LEU A 180 -0.59 15.59 -7.59
CA LEU A 180 0.86 15.80 -7.52
C LEU A 180 1.30 17.20 -7.97
N HIS A 181 0.61 17.77 -8.96
CA HIS A 181 0.87 19.10 -9.50
C HIS A 181 -0.32 20.06 -9.31
N LEU A 182 -1.25 19.71 -8.43
CA LEU A 182 -2.42 20.53 -8.16
C LEU A 182 -2.00 21.76 -7.34
N ASP A 183 -2.33 22.94 -7.84
CA ASP A 183 -2.02 24.25 -7.26
C ASP A 183 -3.17 24.81 -6.40
N ARG A 184 -4.16 23.98 -6.11
CA ARG A 184 -5.34 24.31 -5.31
C ARG A 184 -5.69 23.15 -4.35
N PRO A 185 -6.48 23.42 -3.30
CA PRO A 185 -6.96 22.36 -2.41
C PRO A 185 -7.79 21.30 -3.14
N LEU A 186 -7.75 20.06 -2.64
CA LEU A 186 -8.62 19.00 -3.12
C LEU A 186 -10.10 19.35 -2.90
N SER A 187 -10.92 18.98 -3.88
CA SER A 187 -12.37 18.94 -3.75
C SER A 187 -12.85 17.50 -3.68
N TYR A 188 -13.85 17.23 -2.85
CA TYR A 188 -14.43 15.90 -2.66
C TYR A 188 -15.87 15.86 -3.16
N GLU A 189 -16.27 14.69 -3.61
CA GLU A 189 -17.65 14.32 -3.89
C GLU A 189 -18.11 13.21 -2.92
N PRO A 190 -19.42 12.97 -2.76
CA PRO A 190 -19.92 11.84 -2.01
C PRO A 190 -19.39 10.51 -2.57
N SER A 191 -18.92 9.61 -1.70
CA SER A 191 -18.56 8.25 -2.11
C SER A 191 -19.71 7.28 -1.88
N HIS A 192 -19.82 6.27 -2.75
CA HIS A 192 -20.68 5.12 -2.50
C HIS A 192 -20.15 4.25 -1.35
N PRO A 193 -21.01 3.51 -0.64
CA PRO A 193 -20.59 2.56 0.39
C PRO A 193 -19.71 1.45 -0.19
N TYR A 194 -19.11 0.65 0.70
CA TYR A 194 -18.43 -0.58 0.30
C TYR A 194 -19.43 -1.52 -0.40
N LEU A 195 -18.96 -2.19 -1.44
CA LEU A 195 -19.78 -3.08 -2.25
C LEU A 195 -19.57 -4.51 -1.76
N ALA A 196 -20.64 -5.16 -1.30
CA ALA A 196 -20.67 -6.59 -1.09
C ALA A 196 -20.85 -7.30 -2.44
N LEU A 197 -19.77 -7.92 -2.96
CA LEU A 197 -19.84 -8.69 -4.21
C LEU A 197 -20.14 -10.17 -3.94
N GLN A 198 -19.55 -10.74 -2.90
CA GLN A 198 -19.84 -12.09 -2.44
C GLN A 198 -19.85 -12.11 -0.90
N PRO A 199 -20.93 -12.56 -0.25
CA PRO A 199 -21.04 -12.62 1.21
C PRO A 199 -20.14 -13.71 1.79
N GLY A 200 -19.80 -13.57 3.07
CA GLY A 200 -18.99 -14.55 3.78
C GLY A 200 -18.24 -13.96 4.96
N LYS A 201 -17.55 -14.83 5.70
CA LYS A 201 -16.67 -14.44 6.80
C LYS A 201 -15.31 -15.07 6.60
N ALA A 202 -14.26 -14.29 6.83
CA ALA A 202 -12.91 -14.80 6.74
C ALA A 202 -11.98 -14.07 7.69
N ARG A 203 -10.93 -14.77 8.10
CA ARG A 203 -9.77 -14.21 8.76
C ARG A 203 -8.52 -14.70 8.05
N GLY A 204 -7.57 -13.81 7.82
CA GLY A 204 -6.36 -14.19 7.12
C GLY A 204 -5.30 -13.11 7.12
N ARG A 205 -4.13 -13.48 6.60
CA ARG A 205 -3.00 -12.59 6.44
C ARG A 205 -3.20 -11.69 5.23
N ILE A 206 -2.93 -10.40 5.34
CA ILE A 206 -3.06 -9.47 4.21
C ILE A 206 -1.86 -9.61 3.27
N VAL A 207 -2.14 -9.74 1.97
CA VAL A 207 -1.17 -9.64 0.88
C VAL A 207 -1.75 -8.71 -0.18
N GLY A 208 -0.91 -7.90 -0.82
CA GLY A 208 -1.31 -7.12 -1.99
C GLY A 208 -0.90 -5.66 -1.97
N GLY A 209 -1.81 -4.78 -2.35
CA GLY A 209 -1.58 -3.41 -2.78
C GLY A 209 -1.90 -3.28 -4.27
N HIS A 210 -1.04 -2.59 -5.02
CA HIS A 210 -1.22 -2.42 -6.46
C HIS A 210 -1.08 -3.75 -7.21
N LEU A 211 -2.13 -4.16 -7.93
CA LEU A 211 -2.20 -5.46 -8.62
C LEU A 211 -1.05 -5.63 -9.62
N GLY A 212 -0.90 -4.70 -10.56
CA GLY A 212 0.17 -4.75 -11.56
C GLY A 212 1.57 -4.84 -10.94
N SER A 213 1.80 -4.17 -9.82
CA SER A 213 3.08 -4.20 -9.09
C SER A 213 3.31 -5.54 -8.40
N LEU A 214 2.27 -6.12 -7.78
CA LEU A 214 2.35 -7.43 -7.14
C LEU A 214 2.68 -8.52 -8.17
N LEU A 215 2.09 -8.45 -9.37
CA LEU A 215 2.34 -9.40 -10.45
C LEU A 215 3.81 -9.43 -10.90
N LEU A 216 4.58 -8.35 -10.71
CA LEU A 216 6.01 -8.33 -11.01
C LEU A 216 6.84 -9.27 -10.14
N LEU A 217 6.27 -9.76 -9.02
CA LEU A 217 6.92 -10.73 -8.14
C LEU A 217 6.69 -12.18 -8.58
N HIS A 218 5.77 -12.43 -9.51
CA HIS A 218 5.44 -13.78 -9.98
C HIS A 218 6.67 -14.51 -10.52
N GLY A 219 6.79 -15.80 -10.18
CA GLY A 219 7.91 -16.64 -10.58
C GLY A 219 9.25 -16.26 -9.91
N THR A 220 9.26 -15.32 -8.96
CA THR A 220 10.47 -14.92 -8.22
C THR A 220 10.42 -15.41 -6.77
N GLU A 221 11.56 -15.37 -6.09
CA GLU A 221 11.66 -15.64 -4.65
C GLU A 221 11.07 -14.55 -3.76
N PHE A 222 10.58 -13.46 -4.34
CA PHE A 222 10.06 -12.29 -3.64
C PHE A 222 8.52 -12.32 -3.49
N MET A 223 7.83 -13.24 -4.17
CA MET A 223 6.38 -13.39 -4.03
C MET A 223 6.04 -13.94 -2.63
N PRO A 224 5.20 -13.25 -1.83
CA PRO A 224 4.73 -13.80 -0.57
C PRO A 224 3.81 -15.02 -0.82
N SER A 225 3.76 -15.93 0.15
CA SER A 225 2.80 -17.03 0.12
C SER A 225 1.36 -16.48 0.11
N LEU A 226 0.52 -17.05 -0.75
CA LEU A 226 -0.91 -16.75 -0.84
C LEU A 226 -1.78 -17.66 0.05
N THR A 227 -1.22 -18.75 0.57
CA THR A 227 -1.96 -19.69 1.42
C THR A 227 -2.51 -19.01 2.66
N GLY A 228 -3.83 -19.06 2.86
CA GLY A 228 -4.53 -18.43 3.99
C GLY A 228 -4.58 -16.90 3.93
N ALA A 229 -4.21 -16.29 2.81
CA ALA A 229 -4.19 -14.85 2.66
C ALA A 229 -5.59 -14.29 2.30
N ILE A 230 -5.83 -13.05 2.72
CA ILE A 230 -6.88 -12.20 2.18
C ILE A 230 -6.19 -11.17 1.29
N LEU A 231 -6.53 -11.15 0.01
CA LEU A 231 -5.95 -10.23 -0.95
C LEU A 231 -6.55 -8.84 -0.77
N PHE A 232 -5.70 -7.82 -0.67
CA PHE A 232 -6.10 -6.42 -0.77
C PHE A 232 -5.56 -5.90 -2.09
N LEU A 233 -6.40 -5.71 -3.10
CA LEU A 233 -5.96 -5.36 -4.46
C LEU A 233 -6.52 -4.01 -4.89
N GLU A 234 -5.70 -3.22 -5.57
CA GLU A 234 -6.11 -1.98 -6.20
C GLU A 234 -5.39 -1.79 -7.53
N ALA A 235 -5.87 -0.86 -8.34
CA ALA A 235 -5.29 -0.50 -9.62
C ALA A 235 -5.39 1.01 -9.85
N ASP A 236 -4.44 1.54 -10.61
CA ASP A 236 -4.40 2.95 -10.98
C ASP A 236 -5.18 3.27 -12.27
N ASP A 237 -5.10 4.54 -12.70
CA ASP A 237 -5.79 5.06 -13.86
C ASP A 237 -5.26 4.57 -15.21
N SER A 238 -4.16 3.81 -15.23
CA SER A 238 -3.67 3.15 -16.44
C SER A 238 -4.38 1.82 -16.70
N THR A 239 -5.15 1.31 -15.73
CA THR A 239 -5.79 -0.01 -15.79
C THR A 239 -7.21 0.07 -16.34
N SER A 240 -7.52 -0.71 -17.37
CA SER A 240 -8.88 -0.91 -17.88
C SER A 240 -9.54 -2.14 -17.23
N PRO A 241 -10.88 -2.34 -17.38
CA PRO A 241 -11.54 -3.53 -16.80
C PRO A 241 -10.98 -4.83 -17.36
N ALA A 242 -10.69 -4.88 -18.66
CA ALA A 242 -10.06 -6.03 -19.30
C ALA A 242 -8.62 -6.27 -18.82
N ALA A 243 -7.86 -5.20 -18.52
CA ALA A 243 -6.52 -5.33 -17.94
C ALA A 243 -6.60 -5.87 -16.50
N PHE A 244 -7.49 -5.31 -15.67
CA PHE A 244 -7.71 -5.81 -14.32
C PHE A 244 -8.15 -7.29 -14.30
N ASP A 245 -9.06 -7.68 -15.20
CA ASP A 245 -9.54 -9.06 -15.31
C ASP A 245 -8.42 -10.08 -15.59
N ARG A 246 -7.62 -9.83 -16.64
CA ARG A 246 -6.51 -10.73 -17.01
C ARG A 246 -5.41 -10.76 -15.95
N GLU A 247 -5.18 -9.64 -15.27
CA GLU A 247 -4.21 -9.52 -14.19
C GLU A 247 -4.67 -10.28 -12.94
N LEU A 248 -5.94 -10.14 -12.57
CA LEU A 248 -6.56 -10.90 -11.49
C LEU A 248 -6.52 -12.40 -11.81
N GLN A 249 -6.82 -12.80 -13.04
CA GLN A 249 -6.71 -14.22 -13.43
C GLN A 249 -5.28 -14.75 -13.31
N SER A 250 -4.28 -13.96 -13.72
CA SER A 250 -2.86 -14.32 -13.58
C SER A 250 -2.47 -14.56 -12.12
N LEU A 251 -3.00 -13.74 -11.20
CA LEU A 251 -2.79 -13.90 -9.76
C LEU A 251 -3.46 -15.16 -9.19
N LEU A 252 -4.69 -15.45 -9.61
CA LEU A 252 -5.44 -16.63 -9.15
C LEU A 252 -4.88 -17.96 -9.64
N TYR A 253 -3.99 -17.96 -10.63
CA TYR A 253 -3.23 -19.13 -11.05
C TYR A 253 -1.88 -19.29 -10.33
N GLN A 254 -1.52 -18.40 -9.41
CA GLN A 254 -0.28 -18.56 -8.66
C GLN A 254 -0.38 -19.66 -7.60
N PRO A 255 0.74 -20.34 -7.26
CA PRO A 255 0.75 -21.33 -6.20
C PRO A 255 0.22 -20.78 -4.87
N GLY A 256 -0.72 -21.50 -4.25
CA GLY A 256 -1.33 -21.12 -2.98
C GLY A 256 -2.59 -20.26 -3.14
N ALA A 257 -2.93 -19.82 -4.35
CA ALA A 257 -4.17 -19.07 -4.62
C ALA A 257 -5.43 -19.90 -4.34
N GLU A 258 -5.35 -21.23 -4.49
CA GLU A 258 -6.43 -22.16 -4.16
C GLU A 258 -6.80 -22.18 -2.66
N ALA A 259 -5.93 -21.62 -1.82
CA ALA A 259 -6.11 -21.54 -0.36
C ALA A 259 -6.30 -20.08 0.12
N LEU A 260 -6.70 -19.17 -0.77
CA LEU A 260 -7.11 -17.82 -0.38
C LEU A 260 -8.34 -17.85 0.53
N HIS A 261 -8.43 -16.86 1.40
CA HIS A 261 -9.55 -16.70 2.33
C HIS A 261 -10.50 -15.56 1.95
N GLY A 262 -10.13 -14.68 1.02
CA GLY A 262 -10.96 -13.53 0.66
C GLY A 262 -10.28 -12.56 -0.31
N LEU A 263 -11.07 -11.64 -0.87
CA LEU A 263 -10.60 -10.58 -1.75
C LEU A 263 -11.27 -9.24 -1.40
N ILE A 264 -10.45 -8.22 -1.14
CA ILE A 264 -10.87 -6.85 -0.90
C ILE A 264 -10.31 -5.97 -2.00
N ILE A 265 -11.17 -5.25 -2.71
CA ILE A 265 -10.80 -4.42 -3.86
C ILE A 265 -10.94 -2.94 -3.50
N GLY A 266 -9.85 -2.21 -3.70
CA GLY A 266 -9.79 -0.76 -3.54
C GLY A 266 -10.67 -0.03 -4.56
N ARG A 267 -10.90 1.25 -4.32
CA ARG A 267 -11.69 2.10 -5.21
C ARG A 267 -10.90 2.37 -6.50
N PHE A 268 -11.53 2.11 -7.64
CA PHE A 268 -10.94 2.41 -8.94
C PHE A 268 -10.99 3.92 -9.25
N GLN A 269 -9.95 4.43 -9.90
CA GLN A 269 -9.96 5.77 -10.51
C GLN A 269 -10.95 5.82 -11.67
N ARG A 270 -11.51 7.00 -11.97
CA ARG A 270 -12.54 7.16 -13.01
C ARG A 270 -12.02 6.82 -14.40
N ALA A 271 -10.73 7.07 -14.66
CA ALA A 271 -10.13 6.77 -15.95
C ALA A 271 -10.11 5.27 -16.28
N SER A 272 -10.23 4.39 -15.26
CA SER A 272 -10.38 2.96 -15.48
C SER A 272 -11.69 2.58 -16.15
N MET A 273 -12.73 3.42 -16.05
CA MET A 273 -14.10 3.13 -16.49
C MET A 273 -14.68 1.83 -15.90
N MET A 274 -14.17 1.36 -14.76
CA MET A 274 -14.70 0.19 -14.06
C MET A 274 -16.08 0.50 -13.49
N SER A 275 -17.12 -0.11 -14.06
CA SER A 275 -18.48 -0.06 -13.52
C SER A 275 -18.70 -1.17 -12.49
N VAL A 276 -19.71 -1.01 -11.64
CA VAL A 276 -20.10 -2.04 -10.67
C VAL A 276 -20.51 -3.34 -11.36
N ASP A 277 -21.23 -3.25 -12.48
CA ASP A 277 -21.71 -4.43 -13.22
C ASP A 277 -20.55 -5.17 -13.88
N LEU A 278 -19.60 -4.45 -14.48
CA LEU A 278 -18.38 -5.06 -15.04
C LEU A 278 -17.54 -5.73 -13.94
N LEU A 279 -17.40 -5.09 -12.78
CA LEU A 279 -16.65 -5.68 -11.68
C LEU A 279 -17.34 -6.95 -11.14
N LYS A 280 -18.67 -6.95 -11.03
CA LYS A 280 -19.45 -8.15 -10.67
C LYS A 280 -19.28 -9.26 -11.70
N GLU A 281 -19.29 -8.93 -12.99
CA GLU A 281 -19.05 -9.89 -14.07
C GLU A 281 -17.65 -10.48 -13.98
N ILE A 282 -16.61 -9.65 -13.87
CA ILE A 282 -15.21 -10.08 -13.73
C ILE A 282 -15.03 -11.00 -12.53
N VAL A 283 -15.61 -10.66 -11.38
CA VAL A 283 -15.53 -11.50 -10.18
C VAL A 283 -16.34 -12.78 -10.34
N GLY A 284 -17.51 -12.72 -10.96
CA GLY A 284 -18.42 -13.86 -11.15
C GLY A 284 -17.93 -14.90 -12.15
N THR A 285 -17.05 -14.54 -13.08
CA THR A 285 -16.46 -15.48 -14.06
C THR A 285 -15.31 -16.31 -13.51
N LYS A 286 -14.88 -16.10 -12.25
CA LYS A 286 -13.70 -16.73 -11.65
C LYS A 286 -14.11 -17.83 -10.66
N PRO A 287 -14.03 -19.13 -11.03
CA PRO A 287 -14.37 -20.24 -10.13
C PRO A 287 -13.56 -20.24 -8.84
N GLU A 288 -12.33 -19.74 -8.89
CA GLU A 288 -11.40 -19.65 -7.76
C GLU A 288 -11.91 -18.71 -6.65
N LEU A 289 -12.85 -17.82 -6.97
CA LEU A 289 -13.44 -16.88 -6.02
C LEU A 289 -14.80 -17.31 -5.46
N GLN A 290 -15.50 -18.28 -6.06
CA GLN A 290 -16.95 -18.54 -5.83
C GLN A 290 -17.38 -18.78 -4.37
N ASN A 291 -16.45 -19.13 -3.47
CA ASN A 291 -16.73 -19.39 -2.06
C ASN A 291 -15.98 -18.45 -1.11
N LEU A 292 -15.39 -17.38 -1.65
CA LEU A 292 -14.60 -16.43 -0.87
C LEU A 292 -15.41 -15.15 -0.64
N PRO A 293 -15.35 -14.54 0.55
CA PRO A 293 -15.90 -13.20 0.75
C PRO A 293 -15.17 -12.21 -0.18
N VAL A 294 -15.93 -11.48 -0.99
CA VAL A 294 -15.42 -10.45 -1.89
C VAL A 294 -16.10 -9.12 -1.63
N ALA A 295 -15.32 -8.11 -1.27
CA ALA A 295 -15.76 -6.72 -1.15
C ALA A 295 -15.02 -5.81 -2.14
N ALA A 296 -15.64 -4.72 -2.54
CA ALA A 296 -15.02 -3.72 -3.40
C ALA A 296 -15.35 -2.29 -2.95
N ASN A 297 -14.76 -1.31 -3.66
CA ASN A 297 -14.99 0.11 -3.44
C ASN A 297 -14.50 0.61 -2.06
N VAL A 298 -13.51 -0.10 -1.49
CA VAL A 298 -12.93 0.21 -0.19
C VAL A 298 -11.98 1.40 -0.31
N ASP A 299 -11.84 2.19 0.76
CA ASP A 299 -11.07 3.46 0.79
C ASP A 299 -9.54 3.23 0.78
N PHE A 300 -9.02 2.50 -0.20
CA PHE A 300 -7.61 2.44 -0.54
C PHE A 300 -7.45 2.31 -2.06
N GLY A 301 -6.24 2.55 -2.55
CA GLY A 301 -5.93 2.65 -3.99
C GLY A 301 -5.50 4.05 -4.37
N HIS A 302 -5.67 4.42 -5.64
CA HIS A 302 -5.18 5.69 -6.17
C HIS A 302 -6.19 6.87 -6.07
N THR A 303 -7.26 6.71 -5.29
CA THR A 303 -8.18 7.79 -4.89
C THR A 303 -7.93 8.25 -3.46
N PHE A 304 -8.43 9.43 -3.07
CA PHE A 304 -8.48 9.85 -1.67
C PHE A 304 -9.91 9.83 -1.11
N PRO A 305 -10.11 9.44 0.16
CA PRO A 305 -9.08 9.07 1.10
C PRO A 305 -8.49 7.67 0.88
N MET A 306 -7.31 7.45 1.46
CA MET A 306 -6.57 6.19 1.40
C MET A 306 -6.22 5.71 2.79
N TYR A 307 -6.70 4.51 3.13
CA TYR A 307 -6.52 3.87 4.42
C TYR A 307 -5.26 3.02 4.41
N THR A 308 -4.56 3.01 5.54
CA THR A 308 -3.30 2.29 5.73
C THR A 308 -3.57 0.90 6.31
N PHE A 309 -2.91 -0.12 5.77
CA PHE A 309 -3.04 -1.50 6.24
C PHE A 309 -1.70 -2.26 6.21
N PRO A 310 -1.51 -3.24 7.11
CA PRO A 310 -0.27 -4.01 7.21
C PRO A 310 -0.18 -5.11 6.14
N ILE A 311 0.83 -5.09 5.27
CA ILE A 311 1.20 -6.26 4.47
C ILE A 311 1.87 -7.28 5.37
N GLY A 312 1.26 -8.46 5.50
CA GLY A 312 1.69 -9.51 6.42
C GLY A 312 0.96 -9.52 7.78
N GLY A 313 0.20 -8.46 8.08
CA GLY A 313 -0.70 -8.41 9.24
C GLY A 313 -1.96 -9.24 9.04
N ASP A 314 -2.80 -9.33 10.06
CA ASP A 314 -4.07 -10.07 10.00
C ASP A 314 -5.27 -9.12 9.88
N VAL A 315 -6.27 -9.58 9.14
CA VAL A 315 -7.57 -8.93 8.99
C VAL A 315 -8.70 -9.92 9.22
N GLU A 316 -9.79 -9.43 9.80
CA GLU A 316 -11.08 -10.10 9.86
C GLU A 316 -12.08 -9.37 8.96
N VAL A 317 -12.77 -10.13 8.13
CA VAL A 317 -13.74 -9.65 7.16
C VAL A 317 -15.07 -10.35 7.38
N GLU A 318 -16.15 -9.58 7.43
CA GLU A 318 -17.52 -10.07 7.43
C GLU A 318 -18.33 -9.28 6.40
N ILE A 319 -18.89 -10.00 5.42
CA ILE A 319 -19.65 -9.45 4.31
C ILE A 319 -21.04 -10.05 4.32
N SER A 320 -22.04 -9.19 4.32
CA SER A 320 -23.46 -9.51 4.16
C SER A 320 -24.06 -8.61 3.09
N ASP A 321 -25.33 -8.83 2.74
CA ASP A 321 -26.07 -7.97 1.82
C ASP A 321 -26.23 -6.52 2.32
N GLN A 322 -26.08 -6.30 3.63
CA GLN A 322 -26.35 -5.02 4.30
C GLN A 322 -25.07 -4.30 4.72
N GLU A 323 -24.01 -5.04 5.04
CA GLU A 323 -22.82 -4.51 5.69
C GLU A 323 -21.55 -5.23 5.23
N VAL A 324 -20.51 -4.43 5.01
CA VAL A 324 -19.13 -4.87 4.83
C VAL A 324 -18.32 -4.39 6.04
N SER A 325 -17.81 -5.34 6.82
CA SER A 325 -16.93 -5.09 7.96
C SER A 325 -15.53 -5.58 7.64
N ILE A 326 -14.54 -4.69 7.79
CA ILE A 326 -13.13 -4.99 7.59
C ILE A 326 -12.38 -4.47 8.82
N THR A 327 -11.81 -5.37 9.61
CA THR A 327 -11.11 -5.04 10.86
C THR A 327 -9.68 -5.54 10.81
N ILE A 328 -8.72 -4.62 10.87
CA ILE A 328 -7.31 -4.95 11.00
C ILE A 328 -7.07 -5.39 12.45
N VAL A 329 -6.59 -6.62 12.66
CA VAL A 329 -6.48 -7.21 14.01
C VAL A 329 -5.04 -7.38 14.51
N ALA A 330 -4.09 -7.62 13.62
CA ALA A 330 -2.67 -7.65 13.95
C ALA A 330 -1.90 -6.82 12.93
N HIS A 331 -1.21 -5.77 13.39
CA HIS A 331 -0.53 -4.82 12.53
C HIS A 331 0.72 -4.28 13.18
#